data_AF-A0A932ZNP5-F1
#
_entry.id   AF-A0A932ZNP5-F1
#
_cell.length_a   1.000
_cell.length_b   1.000
_cell.length_c   1.000
_cell.angle_alpha   90.00
_cell.angle_beta   90.00
_cell.angle_gamma   90.00
#
_symmetry.space_group_name_H-M   'P 1'
#
loop_
_entity.id
_entity.type
_entity.pdbx_description
1 polymer ?
#
loop_
_entity_poly.entity_id
_entity_poly.type
_entity_poly.pdbx_seq_one_letter_code
_entity_poly.pdbx_strand_id
1 'polypeptide(L)'
;MPCNIASKELTAALRAIEPSRSYGEVLRPCTLILHDGTTVVRALASEEARGFHTDWWIHPDEVAEVRLCPFRMPAHLATRLYAAGESGMGYEIFTMDLRSGQSLVFVTGNVVDFPDLPDGITTDDVLDVHPHEDRERAVRESYRGSAVFRWFYFLPHDAA
;
A
#
# COMPACT_ATOMS: atom_id res chain seq x y z
N MET A 1 12.68 21.80 -10.36
CA MET A 1 13.50 20.97 -9.45
C MET A 1 12.55 20.17 -8.59
N PRO A 2 12.84 18.90 -8.30
CA PRO A 2 12.04 18.14 -7.35
C PRO A 2 12.13 18.79 -5.96
N CYS A 3 11.01 18.88 -5.27
CA CYS A 3 10.96 19.37 -3.89
C CYS A 3 11.13 18.24 -2.87
N ASN A 4 10.85 17.00 -3.27
CA ASN A 4 10.74 15.85 -2.38
C ASN A 4 11.97 14.93 -2.37
N ILE A 5 13.16 15.51 -2.30
CA ILE A 5 14.39 14.70 -2.15
C ILE A 5 14.49 14.23 -0.70
N ALA A 6 14.50 12.92 -0.49
CA ALA A 6 14.67 12.34 0.84
C ALA A 6 16.14 12.42 1.30
N SER A 7 16.35 12.43 2.63
CA SER A 7 17.68 12.26 3.21
C SER A 7 18.27 10.87 2.91
N LYS A 8 19.57 10.69 3.15
CA LYS A 8 20.24 9.39 2.99
C LYS A 8 19.67 8.35 3.94
N GLU A 9 19.43 8.76 5.18
CA GLU A 9 18.91 7.92 6.26
C GLU A 9 17.48 7.47 5.95
N LEU A 10 16.63 8.41 5.51
CA LEU A 10 15.25 8.12 5.11
C LEU A 10 15.21 7.19 3.89
N THR A 11 16.06 7.43 2.89
CA THR A 11 16.19 6.57 1.71
C THR A 11 16.58 5.14 2.11
N ALA A 12 17.56 4.98 3.00
CA ALA A 12 18.01 3.67 3.48
C ALA A 12 16.91 2.94 4.26
N ALA A 13 16.20 3.65 5.15
CA ALA A 13 15.09 3.10 5.91
C ALA A 13 13.95 2.60 5.00
N LEU A 14 13.59 3.38 3.96
CA LEU A 14 12.60 2.97 2.98
C LEU A 14 13.05 1.74 2.20
N ARG A 15 14.30 1.70 1.74
CA ARG A 15 14.84 0.55 0.99
C ARG A 15 14.87 -0.76 1.80
N ALA A 16 14.90 -0.70 3.12
CA ALA A 16 14.83 -1.88 3.99
C ALA A 16 13.43 -2.50 4.07
N ILE A 17 12.37 -1.78 3.65
CA ILE A 17 11.01 -2.30 3.63
C ILE A 17 10.84 -3.19 2.40
N GLU A 18 10.37 -4.42 2.61
CA GLU A 18 10.06 -5.34 1.52
C GLU A 18 8.98 -4.73 0.60
N PRO A 19 9.24 -4.48 -0.69
CA PRO A 19 8.28 -3.79 -1.53
C PRO A 19 7.24 -4.74 -2.12
N SER A 20 6.07 -4.21 -2.47
CA SER A 20 5.21 -4.79 -3.50
C SER A 20 5.54 -4.17 -4.86
N ARG A 21 5.32 -4.91 -5.95
CA ARG A 21 5.55 -4.42 -7.32
C ARG A 21 4.21 -4.19 -8.02
N SER A 22 3.94 -2.96 -8.44
CA SER A 22 2.66 -2.54 -9.02
C SER A 22 2.87 -1.85 -10.36
N TYR A 23 2.40 -2.42 -11.47
CA TYR A 23 2.47 -1.82 -12.83
C TYR A 23 3.81 -1.15 -13.22
N GLY A 24 4.94 -1.70 -12.77
CA GLY A 24 6.28 -1.13 -13.00
C GLY A 24 6.81 -0.21 -11.90
N GLU A 25 5.97 0.13 -10.91
CA GLU A 25 6.31 0.85 -9.70
C GLU A 25 6.72 -0.09 -8.56
N VAL A 26 7.51 0.46 -7.63
CA VAL A 26 7.94 -0.18 -6.39
C VAL A 26 7.26 0.53 -5.24
N LEU A 27 6.29 -0.14 -4.63
CA LEU A 27 5.50 0.39 -3.53
C LEU A 27 6.04 -0.15 -2.20
N ARG A 28 6.16 0.73 -1.20
CA ARG A 28 6.67 0.38 0.12
C ARG A 28 5.66 0.77 1.20
N PRO A 29 4.76 -0.16 1.57
CA PRO A 29 3.81 0.03 2.66
C PRO A 29 4.54 0.20 3.99
N CYS A 30 4.30 1.32 4.68
CA CYS A 30 5.01 1.67 5.91
C CYS A 30 4.13 2.46 6.87
N THR A 31 4.63 2.61 8.10
CA THR A 31 4.13 3.57 9.08
C THR A 31 5.12 4.72 9.16
N LEU A 32 4.64 5.95 9.12
CA LEU A 32 5.46 7.15 9.25
C LEU A 32 5.22 7.82 10.59
N ILE A 33 6.30 8.24 11.24
CA ILE A 33 6.26 9.19 12.35
C ILE A 33 6.71 10.53 11.80
N LEU A 34 5.87 11.54 11.93
CA LEU A 34 6.16 12.88 11.45
C LEU A 34 6.86 13.70 12.55
N HIS A 35 7.55 14.78 12.17
CA HIS A 35 8.26 15.66 13.10
C HIS A 35 7.35 16.36 14.13
N ASP A 36 6.07 16.53 13.80
CA ASP A 36 5.05 17.08 14.70
C ASP A 36 4.53 16.03 15.72
N GLY A 37 4.99 14.78 15.64
CA GLY A 37 4.56 13.66 16.46
C GLY A 37 3.38 12.87 15.90
N THR A 38 2.79 13.31 14.78
CA THR A 38 1.68 12.60 14.12
C THR A 38 2.17 11.24 13.60
N THR A 39 1.38 10.20 13.84
CA THR A 39 1.64 8.85 13.32
C THR A 39 0.70 8.55 12.15
N VAL A 40 1.26 8.38 10.96
CA VAL A 40 0.52 7.89 9.79
C VAL A 40 0.68 6.38 9.71
N VAL A 41 -0.32 5.67 10.25
CA VAL A 41 -0.28 4.20 10.41
C VAL A 41 -0.13 3.48 9.06
N ARG A 42 -0.83 3.95 8.02
CA ARG A 42 -0.79 3.38 6.67
C ARG A 42 -0.33 4.44 5.68
N ALA A 43 0.94 4.38 5.32
CA ALA A 43 1.52 5.18 4.25
C ALA A 43 2.02 4.26 3.14
N LEU A 44 1.82 4.69 1.89
CA LEU A 44 2.36 4.00 0.72
C LEU A 44 3.47 4.85 0.12
N ALA A 45 4.71 4.40 0.31
CA ALA A 45 5.86 5.12 -0.22
C ALA A 45 6.14 4.70 -1.66
N SER A 46 6.29 5.67 -2.56
CA SER A 46 6.65 5.46 -3.97
C SER A 46 7.76 6.43 -4.40
N GLU A 47 8.67 5.92 -5.23
CA GLU A 47 9.79 6.69 -5.78
C GLU A 47 9.31 7.52 -6.98
N GLU A 48 8.88 8.75 -6.73
CA GLU A 48 8.34 9.64 -7.76
C GLU A 48 8.75 11.10 -7.52
N ALA A 49 9.25 11.76 -8.55
CA ALA A 49 9.61 13.18 -8.50
C ALA A 49 8.36 14.06 -8.40
N ARG A 50 8.30 14.91 -7.37
CA ARG A 50 7.24 15.93 -7.21
C ARG A 50 7.85 17.33 -7.24
N GLY A 51 7.24 18.23 -8.02
CA GLY A 51 7.74 19.59 -8.23
C GLY A 51 7.05 20.67 -7.39
N PHE A 52 6.12 20.30 -6.49
CA PHE A 52 5.29 21.24 -5.75
C PHE A 52 4.77 20.61 -4.46
N HIS A 53 4.69 21.36 -3.36
CA HIS A 53 4.12 20.90 -2.08
C HIS A 53 2.58 20.97 -2.10
N THR A 54 1.93 19.94 -1.54
CA THR A 54 0.47 19.91 -1.29
C THR A 54 0.13 18.98 -0.15
N ASP A 55 -1.08 19.09 0.40
CA ASP A 55 -1.56 18.20 1.47
C ASP A 55 -2.01 16.81 0.96
N TRP A 56 -2.05 16.59 -0.36
CA TRP A 56 -2.50 15.31 -0.96
C TRP A 56 -1.54 14.14 -0.71
N TRP A 57 -0.29 14.45 -0.34
CA TRP A 57 0.77 13.47 -0.07
C TRP A 57 1.69 14.01 1.02
N ILE A 58 2.52 13.14 1.61
CA ILE A 58 3.42 13.49 2.71
C ILE A 58 4.77 13.90 2.14
N HIS A 59 5.32 15.04 2.57
CA HIS A 59 6.66 15.46 2.15
C HIS A 59 7.75 14.72 2.95
N PRO A 60 8.90 14.35 2.34
CA PRO A 60 10.02 13.75 3.07
C PRO A 60 10.50 14.58 4.27
N ASP A 61 10.51 15.90 4.15
CA ASP A 61 10.91 16.82 5.23
C ASP A 61 9.93 16.85 6.41
N GLU A 62 8.74 16.25 6.28
CA GLU A 62 7.81 16.07 7.40
C GLU A 62 8.11 14.79 8.18
N VAL A 63 8.87 13.85 7.60
CA VAL A 63 9.07 12.49 8.14
C VAL A 63 10.27 12.44 9.08
N ALA A 64 10.01 12.12 10.34
CA ALA A 64 11.04 11.87 11.34
C ALA A 64 11.54 10.41 11.32
N GLU A 65 10.64 9.45 11.13
CA GLU A 65 10.95 8.01 11.21
C GLU A 65 10.05 7.19 10.29
N VAL A 66 10.59 6.08 9.77
CA VAL A 66 9.86 5.07 9.02
C VAL A 66 9.89 3.75 9.77
N ARG A 67 8.73 3.09 9.88
CA ARG A 67 8.56 1.78 10.51
C ARG A 67 7.83 0.81 9.58
N LEU A 68 7.98 -0.49 9.86
CA LEU A 68 7.17 -1.52 9.22
C LEU A 68 5.70 -1.33 9.59
N CYS A 69 4.82 -1.38 8.60
CA CYS A 69 3.37 -1.33 8.83
C CYS A 69 2.86 -2.73 9.20
N PRO A 70 2.21 -2.93 10.36
CA PRO A 70 1.68 -4.24 10.75
C PRO A 70 0.39 -4.62 10.01
N PHE A 71 -0.23 -3.66 9.30
CA PHE A 71 -1.51 -3.87 8.59
C PHE A 71 -1.32 -4.09 7.08
N ARG A 72 -0.08 -4.21 6.61
CA ARG A 72 0.17 -4.44 5.19
C ARG A 72 -0.15 -5.87 4.82
N MET A 73 -0.63 -6.06 3.60
CA MET A 73 -0.67 -7.38 2.97
C MET A 73 0.77 -7.90 2.77
N PRO A 74 1.00 -9.21 2.88
CA PRO A 74 2.27 -9.82 2.51
C PRO A 74 2.69 -9.42 1.08
N ALA A 75 3.95 -9.02 0.92
CA ALA A 75 4.47 -8.41 -0.31
C ALA A 75 4.25 -9.28 -1.56
N HIS A 76 4.45 -10.59 -1.42
CA HIS A 76 4.30 -11.55 -2.50
C HIS A 76 2.83 -11.69 -2.96
N LEU A 77 1.86 -11.60 -2.04
CA LEU A 77 0.43 -11.63 -2.37
C LEU A 77 -0.01 -10.35 -3.08
N ALA A 78 0.40 -9.18 -2.57
CA ALA A 78 0.17 -7.88 -3.23
C ALA A 78 0.76 -7.84 -4.64
N THR A 79 2.01 -8.27 -4.78
CA THR A 79 2.68 -8.36 -6.07
C THR A 79 1.96 -9.29 -7.03
N ARG A 80 1.41 -10.42 -6.55
CA ARG A 80 0.65 -11.34 -7.40
C ARG A 80 -0.65 -10.74 -7.91
N LEU A 81 -1.35 -9.97 -7.09
CA LEU A 81 -2.56 -9.25 -7.52
C LEU A 81 -2.21 -8.21 -8.58
N TYR A 82 -1.22 -7.35 -8.32
CA TYR A 82 -0.79 -6.35 -9.31
C TYR A 82 -0.28 -6.97 -10.62
N ALA A 83 0.40 -8.12 -10.54
CA ALA A 83 0.90 -8.84 -11.71
C ALA A 83 -0.23 -9.43 -12.58
N ALA A 84 -1.40 -9.67 -12.01
CA ALA A 84 -2.58 -10.11 -12.77
C ALA A 84 -3.15 -8.98 -13.64
N GLY A 85 -2.86 -7.72 -13.29
CA GLY A 85 -3.39 -6.54 -13.97
C GLY A 85 -4.73 -6.09 -13.39
N GLU A 86 -5.26 -4.96 -13.88
CA GLU A 86 -6.55 -4.43 -13.41
C GLU A 86 -7.74 -5.33 -13.80
N SER A 87 -8.69 -5.52 -12.88
CA SER A 87 -10.00 -6.13 -13.17
C SER A 87 -10.90 -5.29 -14.11
N GLY A 88 -10.60 -4.00 -14.24
CA GLY A 88 -11.25 -3.02 -15.11
C GLY A 88 -10.65 -1.63 -14.86
N MET A 89 -11.05 -0.63 -15.66
CA MET A 89 -10.43 0.70 -15.63
C MET A 89 -10.38 1.30 -14.21
N GLY A 90 -9.19 1.30 -13.60
CA GLY A 90 -8.92 1.93 -12.31
C GLY A 90 -9.35 1.13 -11.08
N TYR A 91 -9.59 -0.18 -11.20
CA TYR A 91 -9.88 -1.00 -10.03
C TYR A 91 -9.44 -2.46 -10.14
N GLU A 92 -9.25 -3.06 -8.96
CA GLU A 92 -8.99 -4.47 -8.76
C GLU A 92 -10.17 -5.16 -8.10
N ILE A 93 -10.43 -6.40 -8.50
CA ILE A 93 -11.34 -7.34 -7.79
C ILE A 93 -10.52 -8.57 -7.49
N PHE A 94 -10.58 -9.04 -6.25
CA PHE A 94 -9.94 -10.28 -5.86
C PHE A 94 -10.65 -10.91 -4.67
N THR A 95 -10.46 -12.22 -4.53
CA THR A 95 -10.86 -12.96 -3.34
C THR A 95 -9.64 -13.20 -2.47
N MET A 96 -9.83 -13.17 -1.16
CA MET A 96 -8.81 -13.41 -0.16
C MET A 96 -9.25 -14.57 0.73
N ASP A 97 -8.43 -15.61 0.81
CA ASP A 97 -8.68 -16.75 1.68
C ASP A 97 -8.04 -16.54 3.05
N LEU A 98 -8.82 -16.74 4.10
CA LEU A 98 -8.38 -16.63 5.48
C LEU A 98 -8.11 -18.00 6.09
N ARG A 99 -7.26 -18.03 7.12
CA ARG A 99 -6.95 -19.22 7.92
C ARG A 99 -8.18 -19.87 8.56
N SER A 100 -9.23 -19.10 8.81
CA SER A 100 -10.51 -19.59 9.32
C SER A 100 -11.28 -20.45 8.31
N GLY A 101 -10.86 -20.49 7.03
CA GLY A 101 -11.59 -21.10 5.93
C GLY A 101 -12.64 -20.19 5.29
N GLN A 102 -12.77 -18.95 5.78
CA GLN A 102 -13.59 -17.93 5.15
C GLN A 102 -12.86 -17.29 3.98
N SER A 103 -13.59 -16.98 2.91
CA SER A 103 -13.11 -16.15 1.81
C SER A 103 -13.80 -14.78 1.82
N LEU A 104 -13.03 -13.72 1.59
CA LEU A 104 -13.51 -12.34 1.53
C LEU A 104 -13.33 -11.79 0.12
N VAL A 105 -14.32 -11.03 -0.37
CA VAL A 105 -14.24 -10.37 -1.68
C VAL A 105 -13.84 -8.91 -1.50
N PHE A 106 -12.87 -8.47 -2.28
CA PHE A 106 -12.36 -7.10 -2.28
C PHE A 106 -12.57 -6.42 -3.63
N VAL A 107 -12.87 -5.13 -3.58
CA VAL A 107 -12.85 -4.20 -4.72
C VAL A 107 -12.08 -2.95 -4.31
N THR A 108 -10.95 -2.68 -4.95
CA THR A 108 -10.02 -1.60 -4.54
C THR A 108 -9.64 -0.70 -5.69
N GLY A 109 -9.40 0.59 -5.43
CA GLY A 109 -8.90 1.55 -6.44
C GLY A 109 -7.38 1.49 -6.60
N ASN A 110 -6.89 0.48 -7.33
CA ASN A 110 -5.48 0.26 -7.71
C ASN A 110 -4.45 0.15 -6.57
N VAL A 111 -4.87 0.10 -5.31
CA VAL A 111 -3.99 -0.17 -4.16
C VAL A 111 -4.54 -1.32 -3.33
N VAL A 112 -3.84 -2.45 -3.34
CA VAL A 112 -4.24 -3.68 -2.63
C VAL A 112 -3.48 -3.90 -1.32
N ASP A 113 -2.43 -3.12 -1.05
CA ASP A 113 -1.50 -3.33 0.07
C ASP A 113 -2.13 -3.18 1.45
N PHE A 114 -3.28 -2.51 1.55
CA PHE A 114 -3.98 -2.23 2.80
C PHE A 114 -5.43 -2.72 2.74
N PRO A 115 -5.69 -4.03 2.75
CA PRO A 115 -7.06 -4.55 2.76
C PRO A 115 -7.81 -4.10 4.01
N ASP A 116 -9.06 -3.66 3.87
CA ASP A 116 -9.94 -3.31 4.99
C ASP A 116 -10.53 -4.57 5.65
N LEU A 117 -9.71 -5.25 6.45
CA LEU A 117 -10.07 -6.50 7.12
C LEU A 117 -11.11 -6.28 8.25
N PRO A 118 -11.98 -7.27 8.52
CA PRO A 118 -12.87 -7.23 9.67
C PRO A 118 -12.12 -7.15 11.01
N ASP A 119 -12.79 -6.64 12.04
CA ASP A 119 -12.26 -6.63 13.41
C ASP A 119 -11.82 -8.03 13.85
N GLY A 120 -10.63 -8.11 14.43
CA GLY A 120 -10.03 -9.37 14.90
C GLY A 120 -9.35 -10.21 13.83
N ILE A 121 -9.41 -9.82 12.55
CA ILE A 121 -8.65 -10.44 11.46
C ILE A 121 -7.43 -9.57 11.11
N THR A 122 -6.28 -10.20 10.99
CA THR A 122 -5.02 -9.55 10.67
C THR A 122 -4.49 -10.03 9.32
N THR A 123 -3.48 -9.34 8.77
CA THR A 123 -2.87 -9.76 7.52
C THR A 123 -2.05 -11.06 7.66
N ASP A 124 -1.76 -11.50 8.88
CA ASP A 124 -1.17 -12.82 9.18
C ASP A 124 -2.17 -13.98 9.06
N ASP A 125 -3.47 -13.67 9.00
CA ASP A 125 -4.53 -14.64 8.77
C ASP A 125 -4.77 -14.91 7.30
N VAL A 126 -4.17 -14.12 6.40
CA VAL A 126 -4.31 -14.25 4.95
C VAL A 126 -3.44 -15.42 4.47
N LEU A 127 -4.08 -16.40 3.84
CA LEU A 127 -3.41 -17.57 3.28
C LEU A 127 -3.10 -17.40 1.79
N ASP A 128 -4.08 -16.90 1.04
CA ASP A 128 -3.98 -16.79 -0.41
C ASP A 128 -4.88 -15.67 -0.95
N VAL A 129 -4.64 -15.28 -2.19
CA VAL A 129 -5.43 -14.28 -2.92
C VAL A 129 -5.62 -14.69 -4.37
N HIS A 130 -6.84 -14.50 -4.89
CA HIS A 130 -7.27 -14.93 -6.21
C HIS A 130 -7.73 -13.72 -7.03
N PRO A 131 -6.93 -13.26 -8.00
CA PRO A 131 -7.25 -12.08 -8.80
C PRO A 131 -8.43 -12.35 -9.74
N HIS A 132 -9.24 -11.33 -10.00
CA HIS A 132 -10.38 -11.33 -10.92
C HIS A 132 -11.54 -12.29 -10.59
N GLU A 133 -11.49 -12.96 -9.44
CA GLU A 133 -12.53 -13.88 -9.03
C GLU A 133 -13.70 -13.19 -8.33
N ASP A 134 -14.84 -13.90 -8.25
CA ASP A 134 -16.00 -13.53 -7.46
C ASP A 134 -16.63 -12.16 -7.76
N ARG A 135 -16.48 -11.65 -8.99
CA ARG A 135 -17.16 -10.43 -9.47
C ARG A 135 -18.68 -10.50 -9.27
N GLU A 136 -19.31 -11.64 -9.54
CA GLU A 136 -20.75 -11.81 -9.30
C GLU A 136 -21.10 -11.77 -7.81
N ARG A 137 -20.22 -12.27 -6.93
CA ARG A 137 -20.40 -12.20 -5.49
C ARG A 137 -20.24 -10.77 -5.00
N ALA A 138 -19.30 -10.00 -5.54
CA ALA A 138 -19.18 -8.56 -5.27
C ALA A 138 -20.44 -7.75 -5.64
N VAL A 139 -21.22 -8.20 -6.63
CA VAL A 139 -22.48 -7.55 -7.03
C VAL A 139 -23.65 -8.01 -6.14
N ARG A 140 -23.69 -9.29 -5.77
CA ARG A 140 -24.78 -9.89 -4.98
C ARG A 140 -24.64 -9.66 -3.48
N GLU A 141 -23.42 -9.54 -3.00
CA GLU A 141 -23.04 -9.43 -1.59
C GLU A 141 -22.21 -8.17 -1.37
N SER A 142 -21.93 -7.85 -0.11
CA SER A 142 -21.00 -6.77 0.24
C SER A 142 -19.56 -7.17 -0.08
N TYR A 143 -18.83 -6.31 -0.78
CA TYR A 143 -17.37 -6.38 -0.90
C TYR A 143 -16.69 -5.45 0.11
N ARG A 144 -15.38 -5.65 0.31
CA ARG A 144 -14.50 -4.78 1.10
C ARG A 144 -13.59 -3.97 0.20
N GLY A 145 -13.12 -2.84 0.71
CA GLY A 145 -12.18 -1.97 -0.01
C GLY A 145 -10.79 -2.01 0.59
N SER A 146 -10.01 -0.98 0.26
CA SER A 146 -8.75 -0.69 0.95
C SER A 146 -9.03 0.16 2.17
N ALA A 147 -8.33 -0.10 3.27
CA ALA A 147 -8.32 0.79 4.42
C ALA A 147 -7.72 2.15 4.03
N VAL A 148 -8.14 3.21 4.71
CA VAL A 148 -7.62 4.57 4.45
C VAL A 148 -6.11 4.59 4.67
N PHE A 149 -5.39 5.15 3.70
CA PHE A 149 -3.94 5.33 3.70
C PHE A 149 -3.57 6.70 3.13
N ARG A 150 -2.30 7.08 3.27
CA ARG A 150 -1.75 8.29 2.63
C ARG A 150 -0.59 7.96 1.71
N TRP A 151 -0.48 8.72 0.63
CA TRP A 151 0.65 8.66 -0.26
C TRP A 151 1.87 9.38 0.32
N PHE A 152 3.03 8.77 0.14
CA PHE A 152 4.32 9.35 0.47
C PHE A 152 5.22 9.26 -0.77
N TYR A 153 5.44 10.38 -1.45
CA TYR A 153 6.28 10.42 -2.65
C TYR A 153 7.66 10.97 -2.30
N PHE A 154 8.70 10.27 -2.73
CA PHE A 154 10.07 10.72 -2.50
C PHE A 154 10.95 10.48 -3.72
N LEU A 155 12.01 11.27 -3.84
CA LEU A 155 13.17 10.90 -4.63
C LEU A 155 14.29 10.44 -3.71
N PRO A 156 14.93 9.30 -4.00
CA PRO A 156 16.12 8.87 -3.29
C PRO A 156 17.22 9.94 -3.32
N HIS A 157 17.97 10.06 -2.22
CA HIS A 157 19.08 11.01 -2.13
C HIS A 157 20.14 10.83 -3.24
N ASP A 158 20.32 9.59 -3.70
CA ASP A 158 21.29 9.20 -4.75
C ASP A 158 20.76 9.36 -6.18
N ALA A 159 19.49 9.75 -6.34
CA ALA A 159 18.85 10.01 -7.64
C ALA A 159 18.79 11.52 -8.00
N ALA A 160 19.21 12.39 -7.08
CA ALA A 160 19.16 13.86 -7.20
C ALA A 160 20.47 14.46 -7.75
#